data_AF-A0A6L5XGJ3-F1
#
_entry.id   AF-A0A6L5XGJ3-F1
#
_cell.length_a   1.000
_cell.length_b   1.000
_cell.length_c   1.000
_cell.angle_alpha   90.00
_cell.angle_beta   90.00
_cell.angle_gamma   90.00
#
_symmetry.space_group_name_H-M   'P 1'
#
loop_
_entity.id
_entity.type
_entity.pdbx_description
1 polymer ?
#
loop_
_entity_poly.entity_id
_entity_poly.type
_entity_poly.pdbx_seq_one_letter_code
_entity_poly.pdbx_strand_id
1 'polypeptide(L)'
;MKIVNILGSIALSILVMTSCAVHDPIDDNGELGQVLPTVDWEQSSKFVKAGNYATFKGKYYTTSDKQIDHSEVWALVKREQSAAAKSMLTTSLAYTKTYTLTDTVRSAQSMAKYPHSLAVWDGHEYVLNDSFPTSRTLAPLTWVSPAQWDQDKFDSYYPSTFASEFVDYMVNALTKDSTYYNDLRNVYINYNFPIEAFTTLNAKYNVNFPTDTTSDKKSDDWYTTDQVDHYYYTTIVDSVTVYHEIASQSDAPAGVNVYPVYKASEWLFSRYSDDTGSKITTVRRQYMPYWKELISTIPFTSWIYNTSDKVYNVTYTRQYYLEPTFRVYDTDGKVGVSNDNQEITLN
;
A
#
# COMPACT_ATOMS: atom_id res chain seq x y z
N MET A 1 33.43 48.01 -24.06
CA MET A 1 34.26 47.79 -25.28
C MET A 1 34.03 46.35 -25.70
N LYS A 2 33.26 46.02 -26.76
CA LYS A 2 33.58 46.16 -28.20
C LYS A 2 34.96 45.54 -28.52
N ILE A 3 35.19 44.63 -29.46
CA ILE A 3 34.45 44.13 -30.64
C ILE A 3 35.26 42.89 -31.10
N VAL A 4 34.62 41.73 -31.31
CA VAL A 4 34.42 41.07 -32.61
C VAL A 4 35.72 40.72 -33.37
N ASN A 5 35.91 39.43 -33.65
CA ASN A 5 36.30 38.96 -34.99
C ASN A 5 35.39 37.79 -35.39
N ILE A 6 34.48 38.12 -36.31
CA ILE A 6 33.72 37.25 -37.20
C ILE A 6 34.66 36.94 -38.38
N LEU A 7 34.70 35.69 -38.84
CA LEU A 7 34.57 35.26 -40.24
C LEU A 7 35.24 33.89 -40.45
N GLY A 8 34.37 32.90 -40.65
CA GLY A 8 34.67 31.52 -40.99
C GLY A 8 33.35 30.82 -41.33
N SER A 9 32.65 31.42 -42.27
CA SER A 9 31.31 31.13 -42.77
C SER A 9 31.13 29.72 -43.35
N ILE A 10 29.92 29.19 -43.15
CA ILE A 10 29.17 28.31 -44.06
C ILE A 10 29.71 26.87 -44.20
N ALA A 11 29.12 25.98 -43.41
CA ALA A 11 28.70 24.66 -43.87
C ALA A 11 27.35 24.36 -43.20
N LEU A 12 26.32 24.93 -43.81
CA LEU A 12 24.93 24.64 -43.58
C LEU A 12 24.71 23.13 -43.75
N SER A 13 24.23 22.50 -42.69
CA SER A 13 23.06 21.64 -42.72
C SER A 13 22.88 20.77 -43.97
N ILE A 14 23.47 19.58 -43.98
CA ILE A 14 22.94 18.35 -44.60
C ILE A 14 23.70 17.20 -43.93
N LEU A 15 23.07 16.49 -42.99
CA LEU A 15 23.35 15.07 -42.64
C LEU A 15 22.43 14.52 -41.53
N VAL A 16 21.21 15.06 -41.35
CA VAL A 16 20.23 14.53 -40.37
C VAL A 16 18.93 14.06 -41.05
N MET A 17 19.00 13.47 -42.25
CA MET A 17 17.79 12.91 -42.89
C MET A 17 18.04 11.58 -43.61
N THR A 18 18.62 10.60 -42.93
CA THR A 18 18.59 9.21 -43.44
C THR A 18 18.27 8.14 -42.38
N SER A 19 17.67 8.49 -41.23
CA SER A 19 17.29 7.45 -40.24
C SER A 19 15.86 7.54 -39.69
N CYS A 20 14.97 8.31 -40.29
CA CYS A 20 13.56 8.35 -39.93
C CYS A 20 12.67 8.35 -41.19
N ALA A 21 12.87 7.38 -42.07
CA ALA A 21 11.95 7.10 -43.18
C ALA A 21 11.57 5.61 -43.22
N VAL A 22 11.51 4.96 -42.04
CA VAL A 22 10.89 3.65 -41.87
C VAL A 22 9.92 3.82 -40.70
N HIS A 23 8.64 3.97 -41.03
CA HIS A 23 7.47 4.21 -40.19
C HIS A 23 7.38 5.58 -39.50
N ASP A 24 6.77 6.54 -40.21
CA ASP A 24 6.08 7.68 -39.61
C ASP A 24 4.63 7.25 -39.26
N PRO A 25 4.23 7.19 -37.97
CA PRO A 25 2.89 6.79 -37.57
C PRO A 25 1.78 7.75 -38.03
N ILE A 26 2.12 9.00 -38.38
CA ILE A 26 1.16 10.02 -38.83
C ILE A 26 0.87 9.88 -40.32
N ASP A 27 1.86 9.52 -41.14
CA ASP A 27 1.68 9.32 -42.58
C ASP A 27 1.07 7.94 -42.88
N ASP A 28 1.42 6.89 -42.11
CA ASP A 28 0.87 5.55 -42.31
C ASP A 28 -0.59 5.40 -41.84
N ASN A 29 -1.01 6.13 -40.78
CA ASN A 29 -2.35 6.03 -40.17
C ASN A 29 -3.26 7.26 -40.41
N GLY A 30 -2.81 8.26 -41.18
CA GLY A 30 -3.48 9.55 -41.33
C GLY A 30 -4.35 9.73 -42.58
N GLU A 31 -4.37 8.79 -43.52
CA GLU A 31 -5.21 8.91 -44.71
C GLU A 31 -6.69 8.59 -44.37
N LEU A 32 -7.54 9.61 -44.47
CA LEU A 32 -8.98 9.46 -44.32
C LEU A 32 -9.54 8.57 -45.46
N GLY A 33 -10.18 7.45 -45.09
CA GLY A 33 -10.84 6.54 -46.03
C GLY A 33 -10.05 5.28 -46.42
N GLN A 34 -8.96 4.94 -45.71
CA GLN A 34 -8.26 3.67 -45.93
C GLN A 34 -9.17 2.46 -45.65
N VAL A 35 -9.13 1.49 -46.57
CA VAL A 35 -9.75 0.18 -46.35
C VAL A 35 -8.80 -0.65 -45.50
N LEU A 36 -9.20 -0.94 -44.27
CA LEU A 36 -8.47 -1.81 -43.35
C LEU A 36 -9.20 -3.15 -43.21
N PRO A 37 -8.48 -4.24 -42.90
CA PRO A 37 -9.13 -5.47 -42.49
C PRO A 37 -10.09 -5.21 -41.32
N THR A 38 -11.33 -5.68 -41.44
CA THR A 38 -12.27 -5.66 -40.32
C THR A 38 -11.97 -6.87 -39.45
N VAL A 39 -11.80 -6.65 -38.15
CA VAL A 39 -11.33 -7.67 -37.21
C VAL A 39 -12.25 -7.73 -36.00
N ASP A 40 -12.68 -8.94 -35.67
CA ASP A 40 -13.33 -9.31 -34.43
C ASP A 40 -12.57 -10.47 -33.79
N TRP A 41 -12.61 -10.59 -32.46
CA TRP A 41 -11.94 -11.69 -31.79
C TRP A 41 -12.62 -12.04 -30.47
N GLU A 42 -12.40 -13.28 -30.03
CA GLU A 42 -12.91 -13.78 -28.77
C GLU A 42 -11.83 -14.63 -28.08
N GLN A 43 -11.55 -14.34 -26.82
CA GLN A 43 -10.71 -15.18 -25.99
C GLN A 43 -11.53 -16.29 -25.37
N SER A 44 -11.03 -17.52 -25.37
CA SER A 44 -11.78 -18.63 -24.77
C SER A 44 -11.81 -18.60 -23.24
N SER A 45 -10.89 -17.89 -22.59
CA SER A 45 -10.81 -17.76 -21.14
C SER A 45 -10.14 -16.45 -20.73
N LYS A 46 -10.66 -15.85 -19.65
CA LYS A 46 -10.04 -14.71 -18.94
C LYS A 46 -8.97 -15.14 -17.94
N PHE A 47 -8.81 -16.44 -17.72
CA PHE A 47 -7.87 -16.99 -16.74
C PHE A 47 -6.99 -18.03 -17.44
N VAL A 48 -5.69 -17.80 -17.42
CA VAL A 48 -4.70 -18.69 -18.02
C VAL A 48 -3.58 -18.91 -17.03
N LYS A 49 -3.18 -20.16 -16.82
CA LYS A 49 -2.03 -20.46 -15.97
C LYS A 49 -0.76 -19.90 -16.60
N ALA A 50 0.08 -19.19 -15.83
CA ALA A 50 1.33 -18.65 -16.34
C ALA A 50 2.23 -19.74 -16.95
N GLY A 51 2.60 -19.56 -18.22
CA GLY A 51 3.38 -20.54 -18.99
C GLY A 51 2.57 -21.48 -19.88
N ASN A 52 1.24 -21.45 -19.77
CA ASN A 52 0.35 -22.19 -20.68
C ASN A 52 -0.03 -21.32 -21.89
N TYR A 53 -0.75 -21.93 -22.83
CA TYR A 53 -1.28 -21.25 -24.01
C TYR A 53 -2.65 -20.65 -23.71
N ALA A 54 -2.86 -19.41 -24.15
CA ALA A 54 -4.17 -18.76 -24.21
C ALA A 54 -4.79 -19.01 -25.58
N THR A 55 -6.02 -19.52 -25.62
CA THR A 55 -6.73 -19.84 -26.87
C THR A 55 -7.67 -18.71 -27.26
N PHE A 56 -7.86 -18.53 -28.57
CA PHE A 56 -8.72 -17.49 -29.12
C PHE A 56 -9.40 -17.96 -30.41
N LYS A 57 -10.46 -17.24 -30.77
CA LYS A 57 -11.11 -17.28 -32.08
C LYS A 57 -11.03 -15.90 -32.69
N GLY A 58 -10.22 -15.75 -33.73
CA GLY A 58 -10.14 -14.54 -34.55
C GLY A 58 -11.06 -14.65 -35.76
N LYS A 59 -11.70 -13.54 -36.10
CA LYS A 59 -12.60 -13.38 -37.24
C LYS A 59 -12.19 -12.13 -38.00
N TYR A 60 -12.01 -12.25 -39.31
CA TYR A 60 -11.62 -11.09 -40.09
C TYR A 60 -12.00 -11.22 -41.56
N TYR A 61 -12.17 -10.07 -42.21
CA TYR A 61 -12.34 -10.02 -43.65
C TYR A 61 -11.75 -8.72 -44.19
N THR A 62 -11.52 -8.69 -45.50
CA THR A 62 -11.10 -7.49 -46.23
C THR A 62 -11.92 -7.37 -47.52
N THR A 63 -11.84 -6.22 -48.20
CA THR A 63 -12.52 -6.02 -49.49
C THR A 63 -11.87 -6.89 -50.57
N SER A 64 -12.64 -7.18 -51.63
CA SER A 64 -12.27 -8.15 -52.67
C SER A 64 -10.98 -7.86 -53.43
N ASP A 65 -10.49 -6.62 -53.38
CA ASP A 65 -9.27 -6.16 -54.03
C ASP A 65 -8.02 -6.24 -53.15
N LYS A 66 -8.17 -6.55 -51.85
CA LYS A 66 -7.06 -6.67 -50.89
C LYS A 66 -6.86 -8.12 -50.47
N GLN A 67 -5.61 -8.50 -50.25
CA GLN A 67 -5.23 -9.85 -49.83
C GLN A 67 -4.67 -9.81 -48.40
N ILE A 68 -5.05 -10.78 -47.57
CA ILE A 68 -4.50 -10.90 -46.21
C ILE A 68 -3.16 -11.64 -46.27
N ASP A 69 -2.15 -11.09 -45.59
CA ASP A 69 -0.83 -11.73 -45.47
C ASP A 69 -0.79 -12.65 -44.24
N HIS A 70 -1.02 -12.07 -43.06
CA HIS A 70 -0.96 -12.80 -41.80
C HIS A 70 -1.76 -12.11 -40.69
N SER A 71 -1.85 -12.79 -39.56
CA SER A 71 -2.37 -12.22 -38.33
C SER A 71 -1.39 -12.38 -37.18
N GLU A 72 -1.49 -11.54 -36.16
CA GLU A 72 -0.64 -11.56 -34.99
C GLU A 72 -1.47 -11.33 -33.72
N VAL A 73 -1.04 -11.95 -32.63
CA VAL A 73 -1.51 -11.59 -31.29
C VAL A 73 -0.42 -10.77 -30.63
N TRP A 74 -0.76 -9.55 -30.21
CA TRP A 74 0.13 -8.67 -29.46
C TRP A 74 -0.36 -8.56 -28.03
N ALA A 75 0.52 -8.57 -27.04
CA ALA A 75 0.11 -8.35 -25.66
C ALA A 75 1.07 -7.42 -24.92
N LEU A 76 0.52 -6.49 -24.15
CA LEU A 76 1.26 -5.84 -23.08
C LEU A 76 1.08 -6.63 -21.79
N VAL A 77 1.95 -6.38 -20.81
CA VAL A 77 1.90 -7.04 -19.51
C VAL A 77 1.70 -6.01 -18.41
N LYS A 78 0.58 -6.12 -17.71
CA LYS A 78 0.32 -5.39 -16.46
C LYS A 78 0.72 -6.23 -15.26
N ARG A 79 1.13 -5.54 -14.21
CA ARG A 79 1.43 -6.13 -12.90
C ARG A 79 0.69 -5.33 -11.84
N GLU A 80 -0.02 -6.04 -10.99
CA GLU A 80 -0.60 -5.48 -9.78
C GLU A 80 0.09 -6.09 -8.57
N GLN A 81 0.36 -5.25 -7.58
CA GLN A 81 0.95 -5.63 -6.31
C GLN A 81 0.14 -5.03 -5.18
N SER A 82 -0.08 -5.82 -4.14
CA SER A 82 -0.68 -5.36 -2.90
C SER A 82 0.12 -5.88 -1.72
N ALA A 83 0.45 -4.99 -0.80
CA ALA A 83 1.15 -5.29 0.43
C ALA A 83 0.33 -4.76 1.61
N ALA A 84 0.21 -5.52 2.70
CA ALA A 84 -0.57 -5.14 3.86
C ALA A 84 0.05 -5.67 5.14
N ALA A 85 -0.06 -4.90 6.22
CA ALA A 85 0.31 -5.34 7.56
C ALA A 85 -0.73 -4.87 8.58
N LYS A 86 -1.10 -5.75 9.50
CA LYS A 86 -2.14 -5.49 10.51
C LYS A 86 -1.54 -5.48 11.92
N SER A 87 -1.93 -4.51 12.73
CA SER A 87 -1.59 -4.45 14.16
C SER A 87 -2.26 -5.59 14.93
N MET A 88 -1.48 -6.22 15.81
CA MET A 88 -1.90 -7.31 16.70
C MET A 88 -1.65 -7.01 18.18
N LEU A 89 -0.92 -5.94 18.51
CA LEU A 89 -0.70 -5.51 19.90
C LEU A 89 -1.82 -4.62 20.46
N THR A 90 -2.75 -4.20 19.61
CA THR A 90 -3.89 -3.34 19.99
C THR A 90 -5.20 -4.02 19.63
N THR A 91 -6.25 -3.74 20.39
CA THR A 91 -7.58 -4.31 20.17
C THR A 91 -8.58 -3.26 19.66
N SER A 92 -8.63 -2.08 20.30
CA SER A 92 -9.61 -1.04 19.93
C SER A 92 -9.11 -0.18 18.77
N LEU A 93 -7.81 0.15 18.77
CA LEU A 93 -7.09 0.71 17.63
C LEU A 93 -6.83 -0.39 16.61
N ALA A 94 -7.85 -0.72 15.83
CA ALA A 94 -7.71 -1.60 14.68
C ALA A 94 -7.01 -0.84 13.55
N TYR A 95 -5.80 -1.26 13.19
CA TYR A 95 -5.02 -0.64 12.13
C TYR A 95 -4.44 -1.67 11.17
N THR A 96 -4.65 -1.42 9.87
CA THR A 96 -4.01 -2.14 8.77
C THR A 96 -3.41 -1.11 7.83
N LYS A 97 -2.09 -1.12 7.65
CA LYS A 97 -1.44 -0.34 6.60
C LYS A 97 -1.48 -1.13 5.31
N THR A 98 -1.84 -0.47 4.22
CA THR A 98 -1.87 -1.06 2.87
C THR A 98 -1.02 -0.25 1.90
N TYR A 99 -0.48 -0.93 0.90
CA TYR A 99 0.24 -0.35 -0.22
C TYR A 99 -0.15 -1.12 -1.47
N THR A 100 -0.56 -0.40 -2.52
CA THR A 100 -0.91 -0.99 -3.81
C THR A 100 -0.14 -0.31 -4.92
N LEU A 101 0.26 -1.09 -5.93
CA LEU A 101 0.95 -0.60 -7.12
C LEU A 101 0.44 -1.35 -8.34
N THR A 102 -0.05 -0.61 -9.33
CA THR A 102 -0.39 -1.11 -10.66
C THR A 102 0.56 -0.49 -11.67
N ASP A 103 1.17 -1.31 -12.51
CA ASP A 103 2.23 -0.90 -13.43
C ASP A 103 2.16 -1.70 -14.75
N THR A 104 2.55 -1.06 -15.86
CA THR A 104 2.75 -1.74 -17.14
C THR A 104 4.21 -2.13 -17.26
N VAL A 105 4.50 -3.39 -16.94
CA VAL A 105 5.89 -3.88 -16.83
C VAL A 105 6.49 -4.28 -18.17
N ARG A 106 5.66 -4.49 -19.20
CA ARG A 106 6.09 -4.67 -20.59
C ARG A 106 5.10 -4.02 -21.54
N SER A 107 5.59 -3.23 -22.49
CA SER A 107 4.79 -2.69 -23.59
C SER A 107 4.28 -3.80 -24.50
N ALA A 108 3.29 -3.46 -25.33
CA ALA A 108 2.73 -4.40 -26.29
C ALA A 108 3.81 -4.93 -27.25
N GLN A 109 3.89 -6.24 -27.39
CA GLN A 109 4.80 -6.94 -28.30
C GLN A 109 4.07 -8.12 -28.96
N SER A 110 4.50 -8.49 -30.16
CA SER A 110 3.99 -9.67 -30.85
C SER A 110 4.34 -10.94 -30.06
N MET A 111 3.30 -11.66 -29.64
CA MET A 111 3.38 -12.90 -28.88
C MET A 111 3.41 -14.12 -29.80
N ALA A 112 2.70 -14.03 -30.93
CA ALA A 112 2.62 -15.07 -31.95
C ALA A 112 2.16 -14.48 -33.29
N LYS A 113 2.60 -15.11 -34.38
CA LYS A 113 2.26 -14.77 -35.76
C LYS A 113 1.71 -16.00 -36.46
N TYR A 114 0.61 -15.82 -37.20
CA TYR A 114 -0.15 -16.87 -37.86
C TYR A 114 -0.29 -16.56 -39.35
N PRO A 115 0.21 -17.41 -40.25
CA PRO A 115 0.01 -17.22 -41.68
C PRO A 115 -1.48 -17.31 -42.05
N HIS A 116 -1.91 -16.53 -43.04
CA HIS A 116 -3.32 -16.48 -43.46
C HIS A 116 -3.88 -17.86 -43.86
N SER A 117 -3.02 -18.76 -44.37
CA SER A 117 -3.38 -20.12 -44.76
C SER A 117 -3.96 -20.99 -43.64
N LEU A 118 -3.83 -20.60 -42.37
CA LEU A 118 -4.44 -21.31 -41.24
C LEU A 118 -5.92 -20.94 -41.02
N ALA A 119 -6.39 -19.83 -41.58
CA ALA A 119 -7.77 -19.39 -41.44
C ALA A 119 -8.67 -20.05 -42.48
N VAL A 120 -9.90 -20.35 -42.08
CA VAL A 120 -10.92 -20.98 -42.94
C VAL A 120 -11.99 -19.95 -43.27
N TRP A 121 -12.30 -19.80 -44.56
CA TRP A 121 -13.43 -19.00 -45.01
C TRP A 121 -14.75 -19.69 -44.67
N ASP A 122 -15.63 -19.01 -43.93
CA ASP A 122 -16.93 -19.57 -43.50
C ASP A 122 -18.12 -19.18 -44.39
N GLY A 123 -17.86 -18.42 -45.47
CA GLY A 123 -18.86 -17.86 -46.37
C GLY A 123 -18.95 -16.33 -46.28
N HIS A 124 -18.54 -15.74 -45.17
CA HIS A 124 -18.62 -14.29 -44.93
C HIS A 124 -17.33 -13.70 -44.38
N GLU A 125 -16.59 -14.47 -43.57
CA GLU A 125 -15.34 -14.05 -42.94
C GLU A 125 -14.34 -15.21 -42.85
N TYR A 126 -13.07 -14.87 -42.65
CA TYR A 126 -12.03 -15.82 -42.30
C TYR A 126 -12.04 -16.05 -40.80
N VAL A 127 -12.04 -17.33 -40.41
CA VAL A 127 -12.04 -17.76 -39.02
C VAL A 127 -10.73 -18.46 -38.70
N LEU A 128 -10.01 -17.96 -37.69
CA LEU A 128 -8.80 -18.56 -37.14
C LEU A 128 -9.07 -18.99 -35.69
N ASN A 129 -8.95 -20.28 -35.40
CA ASN A 129 -8.98 -20.80 -34.04
C ASN A 129 -7.56 -21.28 -33.70
N ASP A 130 -6.89 -20.59 -32.78
CA ASP A 130 -5.51 -20.92 -32.42
C ASP A 130 -5.20 -20.48 -30.98
N SER A 131 -3.93 -20.51 -30.61
CA SER A 131 -3.45 -20.18 -29.28
C SER A 131 -2.10 -19.49 -29.31
N PHE A 132 -1.82 -18.65 -28.30
CA PHE A 132 -0.55 -17.97 -28.13
C PHE A 132 0.06 -18.29 -26.76
N PRO A 133 1.40 -18.35 -26.64
CA PRO A 133 2.06 -18.71 -25.40
C PRO A 133 2.02 -17.58 -24.37
N THR A 134 1.91 -17.94 -23.09
CA THR A 134 2.17 -17.04 -21.97
C THR A 134 3.51 -17.39 -21.31
N SER A 135 4.09 -16.46 -20.53
CA SER A 135 5.39 -16.70 -19.90
C SER A 135 5.27 -17.28 -18.49
N ARG A 136 6.06 -18.31 -18.19
CA ARG A 136 6.17 -18.91 -16.84
C ARG A 136 6.68 -17.94 -15.78
N THR A 137 7.41 -16.89 -16.18
CA THR A 137 7.95 -15.88 -15.24
C THR A 137 6.89 -14.92 -14.72
N LEU A 138 5.69 -14.95 -15.30
CA LEU A 138 4.52 -14.19 -14.87
C LEU A 138 3.63 -14.96 -13.89
N ALA A 139 4.16 -16.00 -13.24
CA ALA A 139 3.45 -16.68 -12.18
C ALA A 139 3.15 -15.68 -11.04
N PRO A 140 1.93 -15.73 -10.47
CA PRO A 140 1.59 -14.90 -9.34
C PRO A 140 2.42 -15.30 -8.12
N LEU A 141 2.57 -14.36 -7.19
CA LEU A 141 3.32 -14.55 -5.96
C LEU A 141 2.43 -14.17 -4.78
N THR A 142 2.40 -15.02 -3.76
CA THR A 142 1.70 -14.75 -2.51
C THR A 142 2.62 -15.02 -1.33
N TRP A 143 2.60 -14.11 -0.36
CA TRP A 143 3.29 -14.26 0.92
C TRP A 143 2.35 -13.76 2.01
N VAL A 144 1.72 -14.70 2.71
CA VAL A 144 0.62 -14.43 3.65
C VAL A 144 0.94 -15.09 4.98
N SER A 145 0.78 -14.32 6.05
CA SER A 145 0.83 -14.79 7.44
C SER A 145 1.96 -15.79 7.72
N PRO A 146 3.23 -15.46 7.44
CA PRO A 146 4.32 -16.39 7.64
C PRO A 146 4.52 -16.68 9.13
N ALA A 147 4.81 -17.95 9.45
CA ALA A 147 5.13 -18.38 10.82
C ALA A 147 6.52 -17.91 11.28
N GLN A 148 7.44 -17.66 10.34
CA GLN A 148 8.80 -17.18 10.61
C GLN A 148 9.03 -15.89 9.84
N TRP A 149 9.68 -14.92 10.48
CA TRP A 149 10.00 -13.65 9.85
C TRP A 149 11.10 -13.83 8.80
N ASP A 150 10.91 -13.22 7.65
CA ASP A 150 11.84 -13.24 6.51
C ASP A 150 12.07 -11.80 6.08
N GLN A 151 13.17 -11.21 6.56
CA GLN A 151 13.49 -9.80 6.33
C GLN A 151 13.76 -9.53 4.84
N ASP A 152 14.47 -10.43 4.16
CA ASP A 152 14.81 -10.28 2.75
C ASP A 152 13.56 -10.27 1.86
N LYS A 153 12.56 -11.12 2.18
CA LYS A 153 11.26 -11.06 1.50
C LYS A 153 10.51 -9.78 1.79
N PHE A 154 10.50 -9.33 3.04
CA PHE A 154 9.85 -8.07 3.40
C PHE A 154 10.45 -6.91 2.61
N ASP A 155 11.77 -6.77 2.60
CA ASP A 155 12.49 -5.69 1.91
C ASP A 155 12.32 -5.77 0.38
N SER A 156 12.10 -6.97 -0.16
CA SER A 156 11.84 -7.18 -1.59
C SER A 156 10.40 -6.84 -2.02
N TYR A 157 9.44 -6.89 -1.09
CA TYR A 157 8.01 -6.81 -1.40
C TYR A 157 7.34 -5.52 -0.92
N TYR A 158 7.91 -4.87 0.10
CA TYR A 158 7.36 -3.67 0.73
C TYR A 158 8.25 -2.46 0.44
N PRO A 159 7.67 -1.25 0.33
CA PRO A 159 8.46 -0.01 0.31
C PRO A 159 9.34 0.11 1.55
N SER A 160 10.53 0.68 1.40
CA SER A 160 11.49 0.84 2.51
C SER A 160 10.96 1.67 3.68
N THR A 161 10.01 2.59 3.43
CA THR A 161 9.37 3.42 4.46
C THR A 161 8.15 2.76 5.12
N PHE A 162 7.72 1.58 4.64
CA PHE A 162 6.46 0.98 5.06
C PHE A 162 6.42 0.69 6.56
N ALA A 163 7.50 0.10 7.09
CA ALA A 163 7.61 -0.27 8.50
C ALA A 163 7.68 0.96 9.41
N SER A 164 8.46 1.99 9.06
CA SER A 164 8.56 3.22 9.85
C SER A 164 7.24 3.97 9.87
N GLU A 165 6.59 4.15 8.72
CA GLU A 165 5.28 4.80 8.65
C GLU A 165 4.19 4.04 9.41
N PHE A 166 4.27 2.69 9.45
CA PHE A 166 3.38 1.88 10.27
C PHE A 166 3.58 2.18 11.76
N VAL A 167 4.82 2.11 12.24
CA VAL A 167 5.15 2.34 13.65
C VAL A 167 4.82 3.77 14.05
N ASP A 168 5.16 4.75 13.22
CA ASP A 168 4.86 6.18 13.45
C ASP A 168 3.36 6.41 13.60
N TYR A 169 2.53 5.76 12.76
CA TYR A 169 1.08 5.83 12.92
C TYR A 169 0.64 5.26 14.28
N MET A 170 1.10 4.06 14.64
CA MET A 170 0.72 3.40 15.89
C MET A 170 1.13 4.24 17.11
N VAL A 171 2.36 4.73 17.13
CA VAL A 171 2.90 5.59 18.19
C VAL A 171 2.07 6.86 18.32
N ASN A 172 1.83 7.56 17.22
CA ASN A 172 1.08 8.82 17.24
C ASN A 172 -0.38 8.59 17.64
N ALA A 173 -1.05 7.55 17.13
CA ALA A 173 -2.44 7.25 17.48
C ALA A 173 -2.59 6.90 18.97
N LEU A 174 -1.68 6.11 19.54
CA LEU A 174 -1.73 5.71 20.95
C LEU A 174 -1.38 6.85 21.94
N THR A 175 -0.72 7.91 21.47
CA THR A 175 -0.18 8.98 22.35
C THR A 175 -0.72 10.38 22.06
N LYS A 176 -1.55 10.54 21.02
CA LYS A 176 -2.15 11.83 20.66
C LYS A 176 -3.06 12.36 21.77
N ASP A 177 -3.90 11.49 22.32
CA ASP A 177 -4.85 11.78 23.37
C ASP A 177 -5.15 10.49 24.16
N SER A 178 -6.16 10.52 25.04
CA SER A 178 -6.49 9.37 25.89
C SER A 178 -7.51 8.40 25.28
N THR A 179 -7.89 8.57 24.01
CA THR A 179 -8.90 7.73 23.33
C THR A 179 -8.51 6.25 23.37
N TYR A 180 -7.24 5.94 23.15
CA TYR A 180 -6.73 4.56 23.12
C TYR A 180 -5.98 4.17 24.40
N TYR A 181 -6.37 4.74 25.54
CA TYR A 181 -5.78 4.43 26.85
C TYR A 181 -5.69 2.92 27.14
N ASN A 182 -6.78 2.18 26.89
CA ASN A 182 -6.81 0.74 27.14
C ASN A 182 -5.84 -0.03 26.24
N ASP A 183 -5.67 0.37 24.99
CA ASP A 183 -4.69 -0.24 24.10
C ASP A 183 -3.26 0.10 24.52
N LEU A 184 -2.99 1.35 24.94
CA LEU A 184 -1.68 1.73 25.48
C LEU A 184 -1.32 0.89 26.72
N ARG A 185 -2.29 0.70 27.64
CA ARG A 185 -2.14 -0.21 28.79
C ARG A 185 -1.86 -1.64 28.34
N ASN A 186 -2.62 -2.16 27.37
CA ASN A 186 -2.44 -3.52 26.88
C ASN A 186 -1.07 -3.72 26.23
N VAL A 187 -0.58 -2.74 25.46
CA VAL A 187 0.77 -2.75 24.89
C VAL A 187 1.81 -2.80 26.02
N TYR A 188 1.68 -1.95 27.04
CA TYR A 188 2.59 -1.93 28.18
C TYR A 188 2.71 -3.29 28.87
N ILE A 189 1.56 -3.89 29.22
CA ILE A 189 1.50 -5.14 29.99
C ILE A 189 2.01 -6.33 29.17
N ASN A 190 1.63 -6.41 27.90
CA ASN A 190 1.86 -7.61 27.09
C ASN A 190 3.17 -7.58 26.32
N TYR A 191 3.75 -6.39 26.05
CA TYR A 191 5.03 -6.29 25.36
C TYR A 191 6.21 -6.36 26.35
N ASN A 192 7.20 -7.18 26.02
CA ASN A 192 8.40 -7.36 26.82
C ASN A 192 9.47 -6.29 26.51
N PHE A 193 9.24 -5.08 27.00
CA PHE A 193 10.22 -3.99 26.95
C PHE A 193 11.51 -4.34 27.72
N PRO A 194 12.69 -3.90 27.25
CA PRO A 194 13.93 -4.05 27.99
C PRO A 194 13.97 -3.10 29.20
N ILE A 195 14.51 -3.57 30.33
CA ILE A 195 14.68 -2.79 31.59
C ILE A 195 15.45 -1.48 31.35
N GLU A 196 16.45 -1.53 30.47
CA GLU A 196 17.29 -0.38 30.11
C GLU A 196 16.50 0.77 29.48
N ALA A 197 15.41 0.48 28.75
CA ALA A 197 14.55 1.51 28.18
C ALA A 197 13.86 2.32 29.29
N PHE A 198 13.28 1.64 30.29
CA PHE A 198 12.65 2.32 31.43
C PHE A 198 13.65 3.16 32.21
N THR A 199 14.82 2.60 32.50
CA THR A 199 15.88 3.29 33.26
C THR A 199 16.35 4.56 32.55
N THR A 200 16.57 4.47 31.24
CA THR A 200 17.01 5.60 30.41
C THR A 200 15.94 6.68 30.33
N LEU A 201 14.68 6.30 30.11
CA LEU A 201 13.59 7.25 29.97
C LEU A 201 13.21 7.92 31.29
N ASN A 202 13.30 7.20 32.42
CA ASN A 202 13.11 7.77 33.75
C ASN A 202 14.09 8.92 34.01
N ALA A 203 15.37 8.68 33.73
CA ALA A 203 16.41 9.69 33.86
C ALA A 203 16.18 10.87 32.89
N LYS A 204 15.80 10.59 31.63
CA LYS A 204 15.58 11.62 30.60
C LYS A 204 14.41 12.55 30.92
N TYR A 205 13.29 12.00 31.39
CA TYR A 205 12.07 12.77 31.67
C TYR A 205 11.95 13.19 33.13
N ASN A 206 12.91 12.82 33.99
CA ASN A 206 12.89 13.06 35.43
C ASN A 206 11.59 12.56 36.07
N VAL A 207 11.21 11.33 35.73
CA VAL A 207 10.02 10.64 36.25
C VAL A 207 10.41 9.35 36.96
N ASN A 208 9.59 8.92 37.91
CA ASN A 208 9.74 7.64 38.58
C ASN A 208 8.73 6.62 38.04
N PHE A 209 9.04 5.98 36.90
CA PHE A 209 8.19 4.92 36.35
C PHE A 209 8.76 3.53 36.72
N PRO A 210 7.93 2.53 37.05
CA PRO A 210 8.41 1.19 37.39
C PRO A 210 9.29 0.57 36.30
N THR A 211 10.41 -0.01 36.69
CA THR A 211 11.37 -0.65 35.76
C THR A 211 11.23 -2.17 35.71
N ASP A 212 10.37 -2.77 36.55
CA ASP A 212 10.15 -4.22 36.54
C ASP A 212 9.42 -4.61 35.25
N THR A 213 9.99 -5.58 34.54
CA THR A 213 9.51 -5.98 33.22
C THR A 213 8.58 -7.19 33.22
N THR A 214 8.38 -7.83 34.37
CA THR A 214 7.50 -9.00 34.49
C THR A 214 6.02 -8.60 34.35
N SER A 215 5.24 -9.37 33.59
CA SER A 215 3.89 -8.98 33.17
C SER A 215 2.90 -8.83 34.32
N ASP A 216 3.02 -9.69 35.33
CA ASP A 216 2.25 -9.63 36.57
C ASP A 216 2.55 -8.33 37.33
N LYS A 217 3.83 -7.98 37.49
CA LYS A 217 4.24 -6.73 38.15
C LYS A 217 3.80 -5.49 37.38
N LYS A 218 3.94 -5.48 36.06
CA LYS A 218 3.43 -4.40 35.21
C LYS A 218 1.92 -4.19 35.40
N SER A 219 1.17 -5.28 35.49
CA SER A 219 -0.28 -5.20 35.71
C SER A 219 -0.62 -4.68 37.10
N ASP A 220 0.07 -5.16 38.14
CA ASP A 220 -0.11 -4.70 39.52
C ASP A 220 0.23 -3.22 39.69
N ASP A 221 1.32 -2.79 39.05
CA ASP A 221 1.79 -1.41 39.07
C ASP A 221 0.86 -0.46 38.30
N TRP A 222 0.11 -0.95 37.30
CA TRP A 222 -0.88 -0.19 36.54
C TRP A 222 -2.30 -0.37 37.11
N TYR A 223 -2.61 0.39 38.16
CA TYR A 223 -3.84 0.26 38.91
C TYR A 223 -4.61 1.57 39.05
N THR A 224 -5.91 1.41 39.31
CA THR A 224 -6.83 2.48 39.75
C THR A 224 -7.79 1.88 40.77
N THR A 225 -8.16 2.64 41.78
CA THR A 225 -9.13 2.22 42.81
C THR A 225 -10.34 3.15 42.84
N ASP A 226 -11.27 2.93 43.77
CA ASP A 226 -12.38 3.85 44.06
C ASP A 226 -12.12 4.74 45.28
N GLN A 227 -10.94 4.60 45.91
CA GLN A 227 -10.54 5.47 47.02
C GLN A 227 -10.25 6.87 46.47
N VAL A 228 -10.92 7.90 47.02
CA VAL A 228 -10.57 9.29 46.75
C VAL A 228 -9.21 9.58 47.37
N ASP A 229 -8.30 10.13 46.56
CA ASP A 229 -6.95 10.49 46.97
C ASP A 229 -6.85 12.00 47.24
N HIS A 230 -7.32 12.81 46.28
CA HIS A 230 -7.36 14.26 46.34
C HIS A 230 -8.44 14.80 45.36
N TYR A 231 -8.41 16.09 45.01
CA TYR A 231 -9.44 16.72 44.19
C TYR A 231 -8.86 17.48 43.00
N TYR A 232 -9.70 17.79 42.01
CA TYR A 232 -9.31 18.65 40.90
C TYR A 232 -10.43 19.61 40.49
N TYR A 233 -10.04 20.71 39.85
CA TYR A 233 -10.95 21.59 39.13
C TYR A 233 -10.41 21.88 37.73
N THR A 234 -11.25 22.41 36.85
CA THR A 234 -10.86 22.77 35.49
C THR A 234 -10.94 24.27 35.27
N THR A 235 -10.06 24.77 34.40
CA THR A 235 -10.12 26.12 33.84
C THR A 235 -9.94 26.03 32.33
N ILE A 236 -10.43 27.02 31.59
CA ILE A 236 -10.20 27.11 30.15
C ILE A 236 -9.14 28.19 29.92
N VAL A 237 -8.01 27.80 29.35
CA VAL A 237 -6.93 28.70 28.94
C VAL A 237 -6.73 28.51 27.44
N ASP A 238 -6.90 29.57 26.65
CA ASP A 238 -6.77 29.53 25.19
C ASP A 238 -7.61 28.44 24.50
N SER A 239 -8.86 28.26 24.94
CA SER A 239 -9.78 27.20 24.47
C SER A 239 -9.34 25.76 24.79
N VAL A 240 -8.37 25.59 25.70
CA VAL A 240 -7.90 24.29 26.18
C VAL A 240 -8.31 24.10 27.64
N THR A 241 -8.92 22.96 27.95
CA THR A 241 -9.21 22.56 29.33
C THR A 241 -7.91 22.24 30.06
N VAL A 242 -7.65 22.98 31.13
CA VAL A 242 -6.52 22.78 32.05
C VAL A 242 -7.05 22.19 33.35
N TYR A 243 -6.45 21.10 33.78
CA TYR A 243 -6.77 20.41 35.03
C TYR A 243 -5.82 20.87 36.13
N HIS A 244 -6.37 21.22 37.29
CA HIS A 244 -5.61 21.65 38.46
C HIS A 244 -5.92 20.71 39.63
N GLU A 245 -4.93 19.95 40.07
CA GLU A 245 -5.05 19.06 41.23
C GLU A 245 -4.75 19.81 42.53
N ILE A 246 -5.60 19.58 43.53
CA ILE A 246 -5.58 20.24 44.84
C ILE A 246 -5.78 19.21 45.95
N ALA A 247 -5.17 19.46 47.11
CA ALA A 247 -5.22 18.52 48.23
C ALA A 247 -6.62 18.43 48.87
N SER A 248 -7.31 19.57 49.01
CA SER A 248 -8.63 19.65 49.62
C SER A 248 -9.58 20.52 48.81
N GLN A 249 -10.90 20.30 48.96
CA GLN A 249 -11.91 21.12 48.28
C GLN A 249 -11.83 22.61 48.65
N SER A 250 -11.37 22.93 49.87
CA SER A 250 -11.19 24.31 50.34
C SER A 250 -10.07 25.07 49.63
N ASP A 251 -9.16 24.37 48.94
CA ASP A 251 -8.07 24.99 48.19
C ASP A 251 -8.51 25.49 46.80
N ALA A 252 -9.76 25.20 46.40
CA ALA A 252 -10.29 25.60 45.11
C ALA A 252 -10.63 27.10 45.06
N PRO A 253 -10.39 27.78 43.92
CA PRO A 253 -10.86 29.14 43.71
C PRO A 253 -12.39 29.27 43.84
N ALA A 254 -12.88 30.44 44.25
CA ALA A 254 -14.32 30.66 44.34
C ALA A 254 -15.00 30.52 42.97
N GLY A 255 -16.12 29.78 42.93
CA GLY A 255 -16.96 29.64 41.74
C GLY A 255 -16.56 28.53 40.76
N VAL A 256 -15.61 27.67 41.11
CA VAL A 256 -15.29 26.46 40.32
C VAL A 256 -15.94 25.22 40.91
N ASN A 257 -16.29 24.26 40.05
CA ASN A 257 -16.69 22.93 40.50
C ASN A 257 -15.45 22.10 40.81
N VAL A 258 -15.53 21.36 41.91
CA VAL A 258 -14.45 20.50 42.41
C VAL A 258 -14.89 19.05 42.33
N TYR A 259 -14.02 18.20 41.82
CA TYR A 259 -14.30 16.80 41.53
C TYR A 259 -13.25 15.89 42.16
N PRO A 260 -13.61 14.65 42.54
CA PRO A 260 -12.65 13.72 43.13
C PRO A 260 -11.66 13.18 42.09
N VAL A 261 -10.42 13.03 42.53
CA VAL A 261 -9.38 12.22 41.88
C VAL A 261 -9.22 10.94 42.68
N TYR A 262 -9.26 9.81 41.99
CA TYR A 262 -9.16 8.49 42.62
C TYR A 262 -7.72 8.02 42.64
N LYS A 263 -7.36 7.30 43.71
CA LYS A 263 -6.03 6.72 43.87
C LYS A 263 -5.70 5.77 42.73
N ALA A 264 -4.57 6.03 42.09
CA ALA A 264 -4.06 5.33 40.91
C ALA A 264 -2.53 5.37 40.90
N SER A 265 -1.93 4.66 39.95
CA SER A 265 -0.50 4.77 39.65
C SER A 265 -0.11 6.22 39.35
N GLU A 266 1.13 6.60 39.70
CA GLU A 266 1.60 8.00 39.64
C GLU A 266 1.43 8.63 38.24
N TRP A 267 1.62 7.86 37.17
CA TRP A 267 1.48 8.31 35.78
C TRP A 267 0.04 8.37 35.27
N LEU A 268 -0.94 7.99 36.08
CA LEU A 268 -2.36 7.93 35.73
C LEU A 268 -3.14 9.06 36.40
N PHE A 269 -4.16 9.53 35.69
CA PHE A 269 -5.14 10.48 36.17
C PHE A 269 -6.52 9.85 36.09
N SER A 270 -6.94 9.23 37.20
CA SER A 270 -8.27 8.60 37.33
C SER A 270 -9.21 9.55 38.05
N ARG A 271 -10.30 9.94 37.40
CA ARG A 271 -11.18 11.01 37.89
C ARG A 271 -12.62 10.80 37.48
N TYR A 272 -13.54 11.43 38.21
CA TYR A 272 -14.92 11.54 37.75
C TYR A 272 -14.99 12.56 36.60
N SER A 273 -15.73 12.24 35.55
CA SER A 273 -15.95 13.11 34.40
C SER A 273 -17.45 13.32 34.19
N ASP A 274 -17.90 14.57 34.34
CA ASP A 274 -19.29 14.95 34.10
C ASP A 274 -19.71 14.69 32.65
N ASP A 275 -18.80 14.90 31.69
CA ASP A 275 -19.05 14.67 30.26
C ASP A 275 -19.44 13.21 29.95
N THR A 276 -18.91 12.26 30.73
CA THR A 276 -19.17 10.83 30.56
C THR A 276 -20.06 10.25 31.66
N GLY A 277 -20.46 11.07 32.64
CA GLY A 277 -21.19 10.67 33.84
C GLY A 277 -20.52 9.55 34.65
N SER A 278 -19.22 9.34 34.47
CA SER A 278 -18.52 8.14 34.95
C SER A 278 -17.03 8.40 35.22
N LYS A 279 -16.39 7.43 35.90
CA LYS A 279 -14.95 7.44 36.11
C LYS A 279 -14.22 7.22 34.79
N ILE A 280 -13.29 8.12 34.48
CA ILE A 280 -12.37 7.98 33.35
C ILE A 280 -10.94 7.91 33.87
N THR A 281 -10.08 7.19 33.14
CA THR A 281 -8.66 7.13 33.43
C THR A 281 -7.86 7.49 32.20
N THR A 282 -6.90 8.37 32.38
CA THR A 282 -6.03 8.87 31.32
C THR A 282 -4.57 8.86 31.77
N VAL A 283 -3.62 8.78 30.85
CA VAL A 283 -2.21 9.02 31.19
C VAL A 283 -2.01 10.52 31.44
N ARG A 284 -1.26 10.86 32.49
CA ARG A 284 -0.92 12.25 32.81
C ARG A 284 -0.08 12.88 31.70
N ARG A 285 -0.37 14.15 31.39
CA ARG A 285 0.29 14.87 30.28
C ARG A 285 1.81 14.87 30.38
N GLN A 286 2.37 14.99 31.59
CA GLN A 286 3.82 14.96 31.83
C GLN A 286 4.49 13.62 31.47
N TYR A 287 3.75 12.50 31.50
CA TYR A 287 4.26 11.18 31.12
C TYR A 287 4.05 10.88 29.62
N MET A 288 3.30 11.70 28.89
CA MET A 288 3.00 11.39 27.48
C MET A 288 4.25 11.37 26.57
N PRO A 289 5.22 12.30 26.72
CA PRO A 289 6.50 12.19 26.00
C PRO A 289 7.28 10.92 26.32
N TYR A 290 7.28 10.50 27.60
CA TYR A 290 7.87 9.24 28.05
C TYR A 290 7.22 8.04 27.32
N TRP A 291 5.88 7.99 27.31
CA TRP A 291 5.14 6.91 26.65
C TRP A 291 5.40 6.87 25.15
N LYS A 292 5.43 8.03 24.50
CA LYS A 292 5.71 8.14 23.07
C LYS A 292 7.07 7.55 22.71
N GLU A 293 8.09 7.84 23.50
CA GLU A 293 9.43 7.30 23.27
C GLU A 293 9.50 5.82 23.61
N LEU A 294 8.91 5.37 24.72
CA LEU A 294 8.90 3.96 25.12
C LEU A 294 8.27 3.08 24.05
N ILE A 295 7.06 3.40 23.58
CA ILE A 295 6.39 2.56 22.57
C ILE A 295 7.05 2.68 21.18
N SER A 296 7.80 3.75 20.91
CA SER A 296 8.58 3.87 19.67
C SER A 296 9.75 2.88 19.59
N THR A 297 10.18 2.29 20.72
CA THR A 297 11.22 1.26 20.71
C THR A 297 10.69 -0.11 20.28
N ILE A 298 9.37 -0.28 20.14
CA ILE A 298 8.77 -1.55 19.72
C ILE A 298 9.04 -1.73 18.22
N PRO A 299 9.75 -2.81 17.81
CA PRO A 299 10.05 -3.04 16.41
C PRO A 299 8.77 -3.41 15.64
N PHE A 300 8.72 -3.05 14.36
CA PHE A 300 7.60 -3.33 13.46
C PHE A 300 7.09 -4.78 13.54
N THR A 301 8.00 -5.75 13.57
CA THR A 301 7.67 -7.18 13.65
C THR A 301 6.89 -7.55 14.90
N SER A 302 7.14 -6.88 16.03
CA SER A 302 6.38 -7.10 17.26
C SER A 302 4.96 -6.55 17.18
N TRP A 303 4.74 -5.44 16.47
CA TRP A 303 3.41 -4.87 16.29
C TRP A 303 2.45 -5.77 15.54
N ILE A 304 2.97 -6.57 14.60
CA ILE A 304 2.17 -7.37 13.67
C ILE A 304 2.17 -8.86 14.02
N TYR A 305 2.92 -9.27 15.05
CA TYR A 305 2.99 -10.67 15.47
C TYR A 305 1.73 -11.06 16.24
N ASN A 306 1.04 -12.10 15.76
CA ASN A 306 -0.09 -12.69 16.44
C ASN A 306 0.40 -13.86 17.31
N THR A 307 0.30 -13.68 18.62
CA THR A 307 0.75 -14.66 19.61
C THR A 307 -0.13 -15.91 19.67
N SER A 308 -1.42 -15.79 19.34
CA SER A 308 -2.37 -16.92 19.31
C SER A 308 -2.09 -17.86 18.15
N ASP A 309 -1.95 -17.31 16.95
CA ASP A 309 -1.73 -18.08 15.72
C ASP A 309 -0.25 -18.33 15.43
N LYS A 310 0.65 -17.65 16.16
CA LYS A 310 2.11 -17.71 16.02
C LYS A 310 2.59 -17.36 14.60
N VAL A 311 2.02 -16.30 14.04
CA VAL A 311 2.31 -15.80 12.68
C VAL A 311 2.44 -14.27 12.66
N TYR A 312 3.17 -13.75 11.68
CA TYR A 312 3.22 -12.31 11.41
C TYR A 312 2.08 -11.90 10.48
N ASN A 313 1.25 -10.92 10.85
CA ASN A 313 0.09 -10.50 10.07
C ASN A 313 0.49 -9.55 8.93
N VAL A 314 1.21 -10.12 7.97
CA VAL A 314 1.55 -9.49 6.70
C VAL A 314 0.91 -10.23 5.55
N THR A 315 0.62 -9.53 4.47
CA THR A 315 0.09 -10.10 3.24
C THR A 315 0.66 -9.36 2.07
N TYR A 316 1.36 -10.08 1.21
CA TYR A 316 1.81 -9.59 -0.09
C TYR A 316 1.23 -10.45 -1.19
N THR A 317 0.68 -9.81 -2.22
CA THR A 317 0.24 -10.44 -3.46
C THR A 317 0.84 -9.70 -4.65
N ARG A 318 1.22 -10.46 -5.67
CA ARG A 318 1.62 -9.96 -6.98
C ARG A 318 0.92 -10.77 -8.03
N GLN A 319 0.18 -10.09 -8.88
CA GLN A 319 -0.63 -10.65 -9.94
C GLN A 319 -0.21 -10.03 -11.27
N TYR A 320 -0.25 -10.82 -12.34
CA TYR A 320 0.03 -10.34 -13.69
C TYR A 320 -1.20 -10.51 -14.57
N TYR A 321 -1.28 -9.62 -15.55
CA TYR A 321 -2.35 -9.58 -16.52
C TYR A 321 -1.77 -9.34 -17.91
N LEU A 322 -2.38 -9.95 -18.91
CA LEU A 322 -2.13 -9.65 -20.31
C LEU A 322 -3.29 -8.85 -20.85
N GLU A 323 -3.01 -7.79 -21.59
CA GLU A 323 -4.00 -7.14 -22.44
C GLU A 323 -3.64 -7.44 -23.88
N PRO A 324 -4.21 -8.51 -24.45
CA PRO A 324 -3.84 -8.94 -25.77
C PRO A 324 -4.73 -8.26 -26.81
N THR A 325 -4.22 -8.07 -28.01
CA THR A 325 -4.88 -7.45 -29.15
C THR A 325 -4.63 -8.35 -30.36
N PHE A 326 -5.66 -8.59 -31.15
CA PHE A 326 -5.53 -9.35 -32.39
C PHE A 326 -5.40 -8.38 -33.55
N ARG A 327 -4.37 -8.60 -34.36
CA ARG A 327 -4.02 -7.74 -35.50
C ARG A 327 -4.00 -8.57 -36.76
N VAL A 328 -4.54 -8.02 -37.84
CA VAL A 328 -4.56 -8.65 -39.16
C VAL A 328 -3.91 -7.69 -40.15
N TYR A 329 -2.93 -8.20 -40.88
CA TYR A 329 -2.13 -7.44 -41.83
C TYR A 329 -2.48 -7.87 -43.24
N ASP A 330 -2.78 -6.90 -44.10
CA ASP A 330 -2.87 -7.15 -45.53
C ASP A 330 -1.47 -7.18 -46.20
N THR A 331 -1.42 -7.57 -47.46
CA THR A 331 -0.18 -7.62 -48.25
C THR A 331 0.45 -6.25 -48.51
N ASP A 332 -0.30 -5.16 -48.30
CA ASP A 332 0.16 -3.78 -48.45
C ASP A 332 0.66 -3.20 -47.11
N GLY A 333 0.62 -3.99 -46.02
CA GLY A 333 1.06 -3.60 -44.68
C GLY A 333 0.01 -2.85 -43.84
N LYS A 334 -1.24 -2.73 -44.32
CA LYS A 334 -2.33 -2.11 -43.57
C LYS A 334 -2.88 -3.06 -42.51
N VAL A 335 -3.23 -2.49 -41.35
CA VAL A 335 -3.50 -3.26 -40.14
C VAL A 335 -4.93 -3.04 -39.65
N GLY A 336 -5.69 -4.13 -39.57
CA GLY A 336 -6.92 -4.21 -38.79
C GLY A 336 -6.60 -4.61 -37.35
N VAL A 337 -7.19 -3.95 -36.36
CA VAL A 337 -6.98 -4.22 -34.93
C VAL A 337 -8.31 -4.47 -34.24
N SER A 338 -8.37 -5.49 -33.38
CA SER A 338 -9.55 -5.77 -32.55
C SER A 338 -9.78 -4.69 -31.49
N ASN A 339 -11.04 -4.35 -31.24
CA ASN A 339 -11.43 -3.27 -30.30
C ASN A 339 -11.97 -3.77 -28.95
N ASP A 340 -12.51 -4.99 -28.87
CA ASP A 340 -13.09 -5.58 -27.64
C ASP A 340 -12.12 -6.56 -26.96
N ASN A 341 -10.93 -6.05 -26.63
CA ASN A 341 -9.88 -6.85 -26.01
C ASN A 341 -10.12 -7.05 -24.52
N GLN A 342 -10.31 -8.31 -24.11
CA GLN A 342 -10.48 -8.65 -22.69
C GLN A 342 -9.10 -8.88 -22.04
N GLU A 343 -8.97 -8.46 -20.79
CA GLU A 343 -7.77 -8.74 -20.01
C GLU A 343 -7.75 -10.22 -19.58
N ILE A 344 -6.57 -10.84 -19.68
CA ILE A 344 -6.32 -12.20 -19.20
C ILE A 344 -5.55 -12.13 -17.88
N THR A 345 -6.14 -12.67 -16.82
CA THR A 345 -5.48 -12.87 -15.52
C THR A 345 -4.59 -14.12 -15.57
N LEU A 346 -3.33 -13.99 -15.12
CA LEU A 346 -2.35 -15.08 -15.10
C LEU A 346 -2.24 -15.77 -13.74
N ASN A 347 -2.77 -16.99 -13.63
CA ASN A 347 -2.79 -17.75 -12.36
C ASN A 347 -1.56 -18.65 -12.15
#